data_AF-A0A7V5PPS5-F1
#
_entry.id   AF-A0A7V5PPS5-F1
#
_cell.length_a   1.000
_cell.length_b   1.000
_cell.length_c   1.000
_cell.angle_alpha   90.00
_cell.angle_beta   90.00
_cell.angle_gamma   90.00
#
_symmetry.space_group_name_H-M   'P 1'
#
loop_
_entity.id
_entity.type
_entity.pdbx_description
1 polymer ?
#
loop_
_entity_poly.entity_id
_entity_poly.type
_entity_poly.pdbx_seq_one_letter_code
_entity_poly.pdbx_strand_id
1 'polypeptide(L)' 'NEKLLAARRYGIKKVILPEENKSDVRELNKDLLEGLELHYVRNYDQVFDLVFGKKKSA' A
#
# COMPACT_ATOMS: atom_id res chain seq x y z
N ASN A 1 -11.70 -6.78 4.01
CA ASN A 1 -11.74 -5.40 4.56
C ASN A 1 -11.11 -5.22 5.94
N GLU A 2 -10.44 -6.22 6.53
CA GLU A 2 -9.83 -6.08 7.87
C GLU A 2 -8.44 -5.41 7.87
N LYS A 3 -7.66 -5.63 6.81
CA LYS A 3 -6.23 -5.22 6.75
C LYS A 3 -6.05 -3.70 6.72
N LEU A 4 -6.86 -2.98 5.94
CA LEU A 4 -6.78 -1.52 5.83
C LEU A 4 -7.31 -0.82 7.08
N LEU A 5 -8.37 -1.36 7.68
CA LEU A 5 -8.91 -0.83 8.94
C LEU A 5 -7.89 -0.98 10.09
N ALA A 6 -7.19 -2.12 10.14
CA ALA A 6 -6.08 -2.31 11.08
C ALA A 6 -4.95 -1.31 10.82
N ALA A 7 -4.54 -1.12 9.56
CA ALA A 7 -3.51 -0.15 9.21
C ALA A 7 -3.84 1.26 9.71
N ARG A 8 -5.08 1.74 9.50
CA ARG A 8 -5.55 3.03 10.02
C ARG A 8 -5.53 3.07 11.56
N ARG A 9 -6.02 2.02 12.22
CA ARG A 9 -6.07 1.94 13.69
C ARG A 9 -4.69 1.97 14.35
N TYR A 10 -3.69 1.37 13.70
CA TYR A 10 -2.30 1.36 14.17
C TYR A 10 -1.47 2.56 13.67
N GLY A 11 -2.09 3.53 12.97
CA GLY A 11 -1.40 4.72 12.48
C GLY A 11 -0.41 4.44 11.34
N ILE A 12 -0.57 3.33 10.63
CA ILE A 12 0.25 2.99 9.46
C ILE A 12 -0.16 3.93 8.33
N LYS A 13 0.79 4.73 7.85
CA LYS A 13 0.54 5.72 6.79
C LYS A 13 0.70 5.17 5.38
N LYS A 14 1.50 4.11 5.19
CA LYS A 14 1.84 3.56 3.87
C LYS A 14 1.44 2.11 3.79
N VAL A 15 0.68 1.73 2.77
CA VAL A 15 0.23 0.36 2.54
C VAL A 15 0.59 -0.03 1.11
N ILE A 16 1.29 -1.15 0.95
CA ILE A 16 1.70 -1.68 -0.35
C ILE A 16 0.75 -2.82 -0.71
N LEU A 17 0.18 -2.77 -1.92
CA LEU A 17 -0.81 -3.73 -2.41
C LEU A 17 -0.45 -4.16 -3.83
N PRO A 18 -0.78 -5.40 -4.24
CA PRO A 18 -0.66 -5.78 -5.64
C PRO A 18 -1.64 -4.97 -6.51
N GLU A 19 -1.27 -4.71 -7.76
CA GLU A 19 -2.10 -3.94 -8.70
C GLU A 19 -3.48 -4.56 -8.92
N GLU A 20 -3.57 -5.90 -8.84
CA GLU A 20 -4.84 -6.65 -8.95
C GLU A 20 -5.86 -6.24 -7.89
N ASN A 21 -5.40 -5.81 -6.71
CA ASN A 21 -6.28 -5.36 -5.62
C ASN A 21 -6.82 -3.93 -5.82
N LYS A 22 -6.40 -3.22 -6.87
CA LYS A 22 -6.84 -1.84 -7.13
C LYS A 22 -8.34 -1.74 -7.37
N SER A 23 -8.94 -2.73 -8.02
CA SER A 23 -10.39 -2.77 -8.25
C SER A 23 -11.15 -2.94 -6.93
N ASP A 24 -10.74 -3.89 -6.10
CA ASP A 24 -11.33 -4.16 -4.78
C ASP A 24 -11.24 -2.92 -3.88
N VAL A 25 -10.08 -2.24 -3.88
CA VAL A 25 -9.88 -1.02 -3.10
C VAL A 25 -10.71 0.16 -3.62
N ARG A 26 -10.96 0.24 -4.93
CA ARG A 26 -11.80 1.29 -5.50
C ARG A 26 -13.26 1.19 -5.06
N GLU A 27 -13.71 -0.03 -4.71
CA GLU A 27 -15.03 -0.28 -4.16
C GLU A 27 -15.12 0.01 -2.64
N LEU A 28 -13.98 0.21 -1.97
CA LEU A 28 -13.95 0.58 -0.55
C LEU A 28 -14.38 2.02 -0.33
N ASN A 29 -14.97 2.28 0.85
CA ASN A 29 -15.32 3.63 1.28
C ASN A 29 -14.08 4.54 1.31
N LYS A 30 -14.17 5.69 0.63
CA LYS A 30 -13.08 6.69 0.58
C LYS A 30 -12.63 7.15 1.96
N ASP A 31 -13.54 7.18 2.93
CA ASP A 31 -13.23 7.50 4.33
C ASP A 31 -12.19 6.53 4.92
N LEU A 32 -12.28 5.23 4.59
CA LEU A 32 -11.31 4.23 5.04
C LEU A 32 -9.92 4.44 4.44
N LEU A 33 -9.85 5.04 3.25
CA LEU A 33 -8.61 5.35 2.54
C LEU A 33 -8.03 6.70 2.93
N GLU A 34 -8.80 7.53 3.64
CA GLU A 34 -8.38 8.85 4.04
C GLU A 34 -7.23 8.78 5.04
N GLY A 35 -6.09 9.39 4.68
CA GLY A 35 -4.85 9.33 5.46
C GLY A 35 -3.97 8.10 5.22
N LEU A 36 -4.37 7.17 4.33
CA LEU A 36 -3.56 6.04 3.89
C LEU A 36 -2.94 6.31 2.50
N GLU A 37 -1.63 6.19 2.40
CA GLU A 37 -0.88 6.24 1.15
C GLU A 37 -0.78 4.81 0.58
N LEU A 38 -1.52 4.54 -0.48
CA LEU A 38 -1.54 3.24 -1.13
C LEU A 38 -0.53 3.17 -2.28
N HIS A 39 0.35 2.19 -2.23
CA HIS A 39 1.33 1.89 -3.29
C HIS A 39 0.94 0.59 -3.99
N TYR A 40 0.62 0.67 -5.27
CA TYR A 40 0.30 -0.51 -6.07
C TYR A 40 1.54 -1.03 -6.79
N VAL A 41 1.82 -2.32 -6.65
CA VAL A 41 2.99 -2.99 -7.23
C VAL A 41 2.59 -4.19 -8.07
N ARG A 42 3.41 -4.54 -9.06
CA ARG A 42 3.19 -5.75 -9.89
C ARG A 42 4.13 -6.90 -9.53
N ASN A 43 5.31 -6.59 -8.98
CA ASN A 43 6.37 -7.56 -8.74
C ASN A 43 7.04 -7.29 -7.39
N TYR A 44 7.65 -8.32 -6.81
CA TYR A 44 8.33 -8.24 -5.52
C TYR A 44 9.47 -7.21 -5.51
N ASP A 45 10.24 -7.07 -6.60
CA ASP A 45 11.30 -6.06 -6.71
C ASP A 45 10.82 -4.65 -6.38
N GLN A 46 9.59 -4.29 -6.78
CA GLN A 46 9.03 -2.98 -6.46
C GLN A 46 8.74 -2.83 -4.97
N VAL A 47 8.31 -3.90 -4.30
CA VAL A 47 8.14 -3.91 -2.83
C VAL A 47 9.49 -3.71 -2.16
N PHE A 48 10.50 -4.45 -2.60
CA PHE A 48 11.85 -4.36 -2.06
C PHE A 48 12.40 -2.93 -2.20
N ASP A 49 12.24 -2.33 -3.38
CA ASP A 49 12.68 -0.96 -3.68
C ASP A 49 11.97 0.09 -2.83
N LEU A 50 10.66 -0.06 -2.61
CA LEU A 50 9.84 0.85 -1.81
C LEU A 50 10.16 0.78 -0.31
N VAL A 51 10.50 -0.41 0.19
CA VAL A 51 10.72 -0.65 1.62
C VAL A 51 12.16 -0.38 2.03
N PHE A 52 13.13 -0.82 1.23
CA PHE A 52 14.56 -0.76 1.56
C PHE A 52 15.32 0.33 0.79
N GLY A 53 14.67 1.00 -0.16
CA GLY A 53 15.26 2.02 -1.02
C GLY A 53 16.01 1.42 -2.22
N LYS A 54 16.11 2.18 -3.32
CA LYS A 54 16.98 1.83 -4.45
C LYS A 54 18.39 1.60 -3.94
N LYS A 55 19.01 0.48 -4.32
CA LYS A 55 20.47 0.34 -4.27
C LYS A 55 21.03 1.58 -4.95
N LYS A 56 21.64 2.49 -4.19
CA LYS A 56 22.50 3.52 -4.77
C LYS A 56 23.61 2.76 -5.47
N SER A 57 23.59 2.74 -6.80
CA SER A 57 24.77 2.44 -7.58
C SER A 57 25.79 3.52 -7.20
N ALA A 58 26.72 3.15 -6.34
CA ALA A 58 27.92 3.93 -6.06
C ALA A 58 28.93 3.67 -7.17
#